data_AF-A0A7J3I7W7-F1
#
_entry.id   AF-A0A7J3I7W7-F1
#
_cell.length_a   1.000
_cell.length_b   1.000
_cell.length_c   1.000
_cell.angle_alpha   90.00
_cell.angle_beta   90.00
_cell.angle_gamma   90.00
#
_symmetry.space_group_name_H-M   'P 1'
#
loop_
_entity.id
_entity.type
_entity.pdbx_description
1 polymer ?
#
loop_
_entity_poly.entity_id
_entity_poly.type
_entity_poly.pdbx_seq_one_letter_code
_entity_poly.pdbx_strand_id
1 'polypeptide(L)'
;MYSIERPNYIHVGFGKPYTRSFHITLCTESTSTCIKRGYYYGYTIAANIASDVFDNIFMDIVKGKPINVYRYSNRIYYVYTYSDSLWRFLELLRELIYKMYRYCKTDECIYYIVNDIVNRCGVYPESCSNAVERWLGYIDRIIRRYSNAGRKALYTRFSQRTRLYRAKLYHYFPTIATIPIYRVNSIYYSSCIDESMNILRRFYSNNVAHRYSDRICSTTHAYIFATTDLFAITPSNVEASYGEDCIIKFGDQHVFIDDCDENEKHVVFKLINANAKNNMIYRVNWVSVLGLDKYSNQIF
;
A
#
# COMPACT_ATOMS: atom_id res chain seq x y z
N MET A 1 11.27 17.35 31.63
CA MET A 1 10.90 18.09 30.40
C MET A 1 12.21 18.46 29.73
N TYR A 2 12.70 17.66 28.77
CA TYR A 2 13.91 18.02 28.04
C TYR A 2 13.53 19.13 27.05
N SER A 3 14.18 20.30 27.17
CA SER A 3 14.09 21.32 26.13
C SER A 3 14.64 20.69 24.86
N ILE A 4 13.77 20.44 23.90
CA ILE A 4 14.15 20.04 22.55
C ILE A 4 14.85 21.27 21.96
N GLU A 5 16.18 21.29 22.05
CA GLU A 5 17.01 22.33 21.43
C GLU A 5 16.67 22.37 19.94
N ARG A 6 16.35 23.58 19.45
CA ARG A 6 16.06 23.74 18.02
C ARG A 6 17.32 23.44 17.22
N PRO A 7 17.19 22.75 16.07
CA PRO A 7 18.33 22.51 15.20
C PRO A 7 18.86 23.83 14.63
N ASN A 8 20.18 23.99 14.66
CA ASN A 8 20.88 25.16 14.13
C ASN A 8 21.44 24.89 12.72
N TYR A 9 21.62 23.63 12.36
CA TYR A 9 22.31 23.20 11.14
C TYR A 9 21.60 22.04 10.45
N ILE A 10 21.74 22.01 9.13
CA ILE A 10 21.34 20.91 8.25
C ILE A 10 22.63 20.29 7.71
N HIS A 11 22.79 18.99 7.91
CA HIS A 11 23.93 18.23 7.43
C HIS A 11 23.49 17.31 6.31
N VAL A 12 24.14 17.43 5.15
CA VAL A 12 23.85 16.62 3.98
C VAL A 12 25.11 15.85 3.61
N GLY A 13 25.10 14.54 3.89
CA GLY A 13 26.18 13.60 3.68
C GLY A 13 26.04 12.85 2.37
N PHE A 14 27.08 12.91 1.54
CA PHE A 14 27.21 12.24 0.25
C PHE A 14 28.11 11.02 0.40
N GLY A 15 27.58 9.83 0.14
CA GLY A 15 28.27 8.54 0.20
C GLY A 15 28.64 8.00 -1.18
N LYS A 16 29.37 6.88 -1.21
CA LYS A 16 29.72 6.22 -2.48
C LYS A 16 28.47 5.67 -3.19
N PRO A 17 28.39 5.76 -4.53
CA PRO A 17 27.37 5.08 -5.33
C PRO A 17 27.24 3.61 -4.93
N TYR A 18 26.03 3.04 -5.00
CA TYR A 18 25.69 1.65 -4.63
C TYR A 18 25.76 1.29 -3.12
N THR A 19 26.13 2.23 -2.25
CA THR A 19 25.94 2.17 -0.79
C THR A 19 25.07 3.34 -0.36
N ARG A 20 24.11 3.19 0.58
CA ARG A 20 23.28 4.27 1.19
C ARG A 20 23.80 5.69 0.87
N SER A 21 23.26 6.32 -0.19
CA SER A 21 23.94 7.40 -0.94
C SER A 21 23.88 8.74 -0.23
N PHE A 22 22.74 9.07 0.38
CA PHE A 22 22.57 10.36 1.05
C PHE A 22 22.15 10.18 2.49
N HIS A 23 22.68 11.04 3.33
CA HIS A 23 22.31 11.11 4.73
C HIS A 23 21.99 12.56 5.09
N ILE A 24 20.74 12.85 5.44
CA ILE A 24 20.30 14.20 5.79
C ILE A 24 19.92 14.19 7.27
N THR A 25 20.49 15.11 8.05
CA THR A 25 20.19 15.22 9.47
C THR A 25 20.15 16.66 9.94
N LEU A 26 19.31 16.92 10.92
CA LEU A 26 19.23 18.17 11.66
C LEU A 26 20.14 18.10 12.90
N CYS A 27 20.91 19.16 13.16
CA CYS A 27 21.97 19.20 14.16
C CYS A 27 22.03 20.54 14.89
N THR A 28 22.50 20.53 16.15
CA THR A 28 22.81 21.74 16.92
C THR A 28 24.26 22.21 16.73
N GLU A 29 25.14 21.32 16.28
CA GLU A 29 26.58 21.56 16.08
C GLU A 29 26.95 21.47 14.59
N SER A 30 27.86 22.33 14.11
CA SER A 30 28.27 22.38 12.70
C SER A 30 29.38 21.36 12.33
N THR A 31 29.75 20.46 13.23
CA THR A 31 30.90 19.54 13.07
C THR A 31 30.47 18.07 13.07
N SER A 32 31.42 17.15 12.91
CA SER A 32 31.15 15.70 12.96
C SER A 32 30.63 15.20 14.31
N THR A 33 30.73 16.01 15.36
CA THR A 33 30.30 15.66 16.72
C THR A 33 28.81 15.34 16.77
N CYS A 34 27.97 16.05 16.01
CA CYS A 34 26.54 15.72 15.87
C CYS A 34 26.32 14.29 15.35
N ILE A 35 27.06 13.87 14.32
CA ILE A 35 26.92 12.53 13.73
C ILE A 35 27.38 11.44 14.70
N LYS A 36 28.38 11.74 15.54
CA LYS A 36 28.91 10.80 16.54
C LYS A 36 27.97 10.60 17.74
N ARG A 37 27.25 11.64 18.16
CA ARG A 37 26.42 11.62 19.38
C ARG A 37 25.01 11.07 19.18
N GLY A 38 24.60 10.81 17.94
CA GLY A 38 23.24 10.36 17.60
C GLY A 38 22.33 11.53 17.21
N TYR A 39 21.41 11.25 16.29
CA TYR A 39 20.65 12.27 15.56
C TYR A 39 19.45 12.80 16.35
N TYR A 40 19.15 14.09 16.16
CA TYR A 40 17.87 14.69 16.56
C TYR A 40 16.72 14.23 15.65
N TYR A 41 16.98 14.24 14.33
CA TYR A 41 16.10 13.72 13.28
C TYR A 41 16.93 13.56 11.99
N GLY A 42 16.85 12.41 11.33
CA GLY A 42 17.57 12.18 10.09
C GLY A 42 17.03 11.01 9.29
N TYR A 43 17.31 11.02 7.99
CA TYR A 43 16.95 9.94 7.07
C TYR A 43 18.06 9.66 6.07
N THR A 44 18.01 8.45 5.51
CA THR A 44 18.94 7.99 4.48
C THR A 44 18.17 7.70 3.21
N ILE A 45 18.72 8.09 2.06
CA ILE A 45 18.18 7.75 0.74
C ILE A 45 19.10 6.69 0.08
N ALA A 46 18.50 5.67 -0.55
CA ALA A 46 19.24 4.57 -1.17
C ALA A 46 19.84 4.94 -2.55
N ALA A 47 21.05 4.43 -2.81
CA ALA A 47 21.89 4.87 -3.93
C ALA A 47 21.45 4.43 -5.32
N ASN A 48 20.78 3.28 -5.43
CA ASN A 48 20.38 2.67 -6.69
C ASN A 48 19.33 3.47 -7.48
N ILE A 49 18.72 4.48 -6.85
CA ILE A 49 17.59 5.24 -7.40
C ILE A 49 17.82 6.75 -7.27
N ALA A 50 18.62 7.16 -6.27
CA ALA A 50 18.68 8.55 -5.85
C ALA A 50 19.98 9.27 -6.20
N SER A 51 21.09 8.57 -6.51
CA SER A 51 22.41 9.22 -6.63
C SER A 51 22.36 10.35 -7.65
N ASP A 52 22.05 10.02 -8.90
CA ASP A 52 22.17 11.01 -9.98
C ASP A 52 21.11 12.12 -9.89
N VAL A 53 19.90 11.82 -9.40
CA VAL A 53 18.82 12.81 -9.26
C VAL A 53 19.11 13.80 -8.13
N PHE A 54 19.43 13.28 -6.95
CA PHE A 54 19.73 14.11 -5.80
C PHE A 54 21.06 14.82 -6.00
N ASP A 55 22.08 14.16 -6.57
CA ASP A 55 23.36 14.78 -6.89
C ASP A 55 23.16 15.94 -7.87
N ASN A 56 22.51 15.74 -9.03
CA ASN A 56 22.37 16.83 -10.01
C ASN A 56 21.56 18.01 -9.43
N ILE A 57 20.42 17.74 -8.79
CA ILE A 57 19.59 18.84 -8.23
C ILE A 57 20.29 19.50 -7.03
N PHE A 58 20.74 18.72 -6.04
CA PHE A 58 21.35 19.30 -4.84
C PHE A 58 22.68 19.99 -5.13
N MET A 59 23.53 19.38 -5.97
CA MET A 59 24.88 19.89 -6.25
C MET A 59 24.81 21.22 -7.00
N ASP A 60 23.87 21.35 -7.93
CA ASP A 60 23.73 22.58 -8.74
C ASP A 60 23.06 23.72 -7.97
N ILE A 61 22.24 23.42 -6.95
CA ILE A 61 21.43 24.42 -6.25
C ILE A 61 21.99 24.79 -4.86
N VAL A 62 22.51 23.82 -4.10
CA VAL A 62 22.76 23.98 -2.66
C VAL A 62 24.26 23.91 -2.32
N LYS A 63 25.07 23.19 -3.10
CA LYS A 63 26.50 22.99 -2.80
C LYS A 63 27.36 24.26 -2.81
N GLY A 64 26.90 25.34 -3.42
CA GLY A 64 27.66 26.59 -3.51
C GLY A 64 27.84 27.37 -2.19
N LYS A 65 27.10 27.03 -1.12
CA LYS A 65 27.08 27.83 0.14
C LYS A 65 27.15 27.04 1.46
N PRO A 66 27.97 25.99 1.63
CA PRO A 66 28.14 25.34 2.93
C PRO A 66 28.93 26.24 3.87
N ILE A 67 28.56 26.23 5.15
CA ILE A 67 29.34 26.89 6.22
C ILE A 67 30.49 26.00 6.72
N ASN A 68 30.38 24.69 6.50
CA ASN A 68 31.41 23.71 6.84
C ASN A 68 31.30 22.49 5.93
N VAL A 69 32.44 21.83 5.69
CA VAL A 69 32.51 20.57 4.97
C VAL A 69 33.45 19.64 5.72
N TYR A 70 33.00 18.43 6.04
CA TYR A 70 33.83 17.45 6.71
C TYR A 70 33.59 16.04 6.21
N ARG A 71 34.59 15.18 6.36
CA ARG A 71 34.45 13.75 6.10
C ARG A 71 34.16 13.00 7.38
N TYR A 72 33.17 12.10 7.35
CA TYR A 72 32.91 11.17 8.45
C TYR A 72 32.51 9.81 7.88
N SER A 73 33.24 8.76 8.31
CA SER A 73 33.14 7.43 7.73
C SER A 73 33.35 7.48 6.20
N ASN A 74 32.46 6.85 5.43
CA ASN A 74 32.48 6.81 3.98
C ASN A 74 31.72 7.97 3.30
N ARG A 75 31.40 9.06 4.03
CA ARG A 75 30.63 10.21 3.51
C ARG A 75 31.34 11.54 3.63
N ILE A 76 31.09 12.43 2.67
CA ILE A 76 31.43 13.85 2.73
C ILE A 76 30.16 14.62 3.12
N TYR A 77 30.20 15.33 4.24
CA TYR A 77 29.10 16.14 4.75
C TYR A 77 29.30 17.59 4.38
N TYR A 78 28.27 18.18 3.78
CA TYR A 78 28.12 19.62 3.58
C TYR A 78 27.14 20.13 4.63
N VAL A 79 27.55 21.17 5.37
CA VAL A 79 26.80 21.71 6.50
C VAL A 79 26.27 23.08 6.13
N TYR A 80 25.00 23.32 6.43
CA TYR A 80 24.28 24.56 6.15
C TYR A 80 23.66 25.07 7.44
N THR A 81 23.56 26.39 7.57
CA THR A 81 22.69 26.99 8.59
C THR A 81 21.25 26.54 8.35
N TYR A 82 20.55 26.16 9.41
CA TYR A 82 19.15 25.77 9.31
C TYR A 82 18.31 26.93 8.77
N SER A 83 17.48 26.63 7.78
CA SER A 83 16.37 27.47 7.37
C SER A 83 15.17 26.58 7.02
N ASP A 84 13.97 27.04 7.35
CA ASP A 84 12.74 26.31 7.02
C ASP A 84 12.58 26.11 5.51
N SER A 85 13.04 27.07 4.70
CA SER A 85 13.03 26.99 3.23
C SER A 85 13.92 25.87 2.70
N LEU A 86 15.15 25.75 3.20
CA LEU A 86 16.08 24.70 2.79
C LEU A 86 15.59 23.33 3.27
N TRP A 87 15.12 23.24 4.51
CA TRP A 87 14.57 21.99 5.04
C TRP A 87 13.36 21.50 4.23
N ARG A 88 12.39 22.40 3.95
CA ARG A 88 11.23 22.09 3.10
C ARG A 88 11.66 21.63 1.71
N PHE A 89 12.63 22.30 1.09
CA PHE A 89 13.14 21.89 -0.21
C PHE A 89 13.70 20.46 -0.20
N LEU A 90 14.46 20.08 0.84
CA LEU A 90 15.01 18.73 0.98
C LEU A 90 13.93 17.67 1.18
N GLU A 91 12.89 17.99 1.96
CA GLU A 91 11.72 17.10 2.11
C GLU A 91 10.98 16.90 0.77
N LEU A 92 10.77 17.97 0.01
CA LEU A 92 10.16 17.91 -1.32
C LEU A 92 11.02 17.10 -2.30
N LEU A 93 12.33 17.31 -2.30
CA LEU A 93 13.26 16.56 -3.15
C LEU A 93 13.27 15.07 -2.82
N ARG A 94 13.22 14.72 -1.52
CA ARG A 94 13.06 13.33 -1.07
C ARG A 94 11.78 12.71 -1.63
N GLU A 95 10.66 13.41 -1.50
CA GLU A 95 9.37 12.93 -2.01
C GLU A 95 9.38 12.75 -3.52
N LEU A 96 10.00 13.69 -4.25
CA LEU A 96 10.13 13.66 -5.69
C LEU A 96 10.89 12.41 -6.14
N ILE A 97 12.01 12.07 -5.51
CA ILE A 97 12.82 10.88 -5.85
C ILE A 97 11.98 9.60 -5.76
N TYR A 98 11.24 9.42 -4.66
CA TYR A 98 10.41 8.23 -4.48
C TYR A 98 9.27 8.14 -5.50
N LYS A 99 8.68 9.28 -5.87
CA LYS A 99 7.58 9.32 -6.85
C LYS A 99 8.06 9.20 -8.28
N MET A 100 9.19 9.81 -8.62
CA MET A 100 9.84 9.69 -9.92
C MET A 100 10.17 8.23 -10.22
N TYR A 101 10.71 7.48 -9.26
CA TYR A 101 11.01 6.06 -9.49
C TYR A 101 9.77 5.21 -9.81
N ARG A 102 8.60 5.57 -9.27
CA ARG A 102 7.34 4.88 -9.60
C ARG A 102 6.76 5.33 -10.94
N TYR A 103 7.07 6.54 -11.36
CA TYR A 103 6.51 7.18 -12.55
C TYR A 103 7.35 6.92 -13.80
N CYS A 104 8.65 7.15 -13.72
CA CYS A 104 9.59 6.96 -14.81
C CYS A 104 9.94 5.48 -14.97
N LYS A 105 9.84 4.99 -16.21
CA LYS A 105 10.21 3.62 -16.59
C LYS A 105 11.59 3.53 -17.24
N THR A 106 12.22 4.67 -17.50
CA THR A 106 13.50 4.81 -18.20
C THR A 106 14.32 5.93 -17.56
N ASP A 107 15.64 5.83 -17.68
CA ASP A 107 16.56 6.86 -17.19
C ASP A 107 16.41 8.20 -17.94
N GLU A 108 16.02 8.16 -19.22
CA GLU A 108 15.72 9.36 -20.01
C GLU A 108 14.57 10.19 -19.42
N CYS A 109 13.53 9.53 -18.90
CA CYS A 109 12.43 10.21 -18.20
C CYS A 109 12.93 10.92 -16.94
N ILE A 110 13.78 10.25 -16.17
CA ILE A 110 14.39 10.81 -14.97
C ILE A 110 15.21 12.04 -15.34
N TYR A 111 16.09 11.91 -16.33
CA TYR A 111 16.96 12.98 -16.81
C TYR A 111 16.17 14.21 -17.29
N TYR A 112 15.09 14.00 -18.07
CA TYR A 112 14.22 15.09 -18.52
C TYR A 112 13.61 15.89 -17.36
N ILE A 113 13.08 15.19 -16.35
CA ILE A 113 12.47 15.85 -15.17
C ILE A 113 13.53 16.61 -14.39
N VAL A 114 14.70 15.99 -14.13
CA VAL A 114 15.81 16.63 -13.42
C VAL A 114 16.27 17.88 -14.14
N ASN A 115 16.52 17.80 -15.45
CA ASN A 115 16.96 18.96 -16.23
C ASN A 115 15.91 20.07 -16.26
N ASP A 116 14.62 19.77 -16.40
CA ASP A 116 13.58 20.79 -16.34
C ASP A 116 13.52 21.45 -14.96
N ILE A 117 13.73 20.70 -13.87
CA ILE A 117 13.86 21.26 -12.51
C ILE A 117 15.08 22.16 -12.42
N VAL A 118 16.27 21.68 -12.81
CA VAL A 118 17.53 22.45 -12.76
C VAL A 118 17.44 23.73 -13.61
N ASN A 119 16.85 23.66 -14.81
CA ASN A 119 16.67 24.83 -15.68
C ASN A 119 15.66 25.85 -15.13
N ARG A 120 14.63 25.40 -14.39
CA ARG A 120 13.66 26.28 -13.73
C ARG A 120 14.15 26.79 -12.38
N CYS A 121 15.06 26.04 -11.76
CA CYS A 121 15.82 26.44 -10.61
C CYS A 121 16.72 27.60 -11.00
N GLY A 122 16.33 28.81 -10.62
CA GLY A 122 17.24 29.94 -10.63
C GLY A 122 18.24 29.84 -9.47
N VAL A 123 18.83 30.98 -9.12
CA VAL A 123 19.80 31.08 -8.00
C VAL A 123 19.13 30.95 -6.60
N TYR A 124 17.79 30.93 -6.53
CA TYR A 124 17.04 31.00 -5.27
C TYR A 124 16.33 29.67 -4.91
N PRO A 125 16.47 29.16 -3.67
CA PRO A 125 15.83 27.92 -3.21
C PRO A 125 14.29 27.86 -3.35
N GLU A 126 13.62 29.02 -3.29
CA GLU A 126 12.16 29.12 -3.43
C GLU A 126 11.70 28.80 -4.86
N SER A 127 12.45 29.27 -5.87
CA SER A 127 12.20 28.93 -7.28
C SER A 127 12.33 27.41 -7.53
N CYS A 128 13.26 26.78 -6.83
CA CYS A 128 13.48 25.34 -6.88
C CYS A 128 12.39 24.54 -6.20
N SER A 129 11.93 24.99 -5.04
CA SER A 129 10.80 24.36 -4.34
C SER A 129 9.55 24.35 -5.23
N ASN A 130 9.26 25.47 -5.91
CA ASN A 130 8.13 25.58 -6.84
C ASN A 130 8.27 24.62 -8.05
N ALA A 131 9.48 24.47 -8.60
CA ALA A 131 9.74 23.56 -9.71
C ALA A 131 9.53 22.09 -9.31
N VAL A 132 10.03 21.70 -8.13
CA VAL A 132 9.84 20.36 -7.56
C VAL A 132 8.36 20.09 -7.26
N GLU A 133 7.66 21.03 -6.63
CA GLU A 133 6.23 20.90 -6.32
C GLU A 133 5.36 20.75 -7.58
N ARG A 134 5.69 21.47 -8.65
CA ARG A 134 4.99 21.33 -9.94
C ARG A 134 5.11 19.91 -10.49
N TRP A 135 6.32 19.35 -10.47
CA TRP A 135 6.55 17.97 -10.92
C TRP A 135 5.88 16.95 -10.01
N LEU A 136 5.96 17.12 -8.69
CA LEU A 136 5.24 16.30 -7.72
C LEU A 136 3.74 16.27 -8.01
N GLY A 137 3.12 17.44 -8.21
CA GLY A 137 1.69 17.55 -8.50
C GLY A 137 1.29 16.93 -9.85
N TYR A 138 2.17 16.99 -10.85
CA TYR A 138 1.96 16.32 -12.13
C TYR A 138 2.06 14.79 -12.00
N ILE A 139 3.15 14.31 -11.41
CA ILE A 139 3.41 12.88 -11.20
C ILE A 139 2.28 12.25 -10.38
N ASP A 140 1.85 12.90 -9.30
CA ASP A 140 0.74 12.43 -8.47
C ASP A 140 -0.55 12.28 -9.25
N ARG A 141 -0.88 13.25 -10.10
CA ARG A 141 -2.07 13.20 -10.94
C ARG A 141 -2.04 12.00 -11.87
N ILE A 142 -0.87 11.72 -12.46
CA ILE A 142 -0.70 10.58 -13.37
C ILE A 142 -0.76 9.26 -12.62
N ILE A 143 -0.02 9.11 -11.52
CA ILE A 143 -0.03 7.89 -10.70
C ILE A 143 -1.46 7.61 -10.21
N ARG A 144 -2.19 8.63 -9.75
CA ARG A 144 -3.60 8.51 -9.36
C ARG A 144 -4.48 8.06 -10.52
N ARG A 145 -4.30 8.63 -11.73
CA ARG A 145 -5.04 8.23 -12.93
C ARG A 145 -4.81 6.77 -13.29
N TYR A 146 -3.56 6.31 -13.30
CA TYR A 146 -3.22 4.91 -13.59
C TYR A 146 -3.74 3.97 -12.51
N SER A 147 -3.62 4.35 -11.23
CA SER A 147 -4.17 3.58 -10.12
C SER A 147 -5.68 3.42 -10.26
N ASN A 148 -6.43 4.50 -10.51
CA ASN A 148 -7.87 4.44 -10.73
C ASN A 148 -8.24 3.60 -11.96
N ALA A 149 -7.47 3.72 -13.06
CA ALA A 149 -7.67 2.88 -14.24
C ALA A 149 -7.47 1.39 -13.93
N GLY A 150 -6.42 1.03 -13.18
CA GLY A 150 -6.16 -0.33 -12.73
C GLY A 150 -7.25 -0.87 -11.81
N ARG A 151 -7.73 -0.05 -10.85
CA ARG A 151 -8.85 -0.41 -9.96
C ARG A 151 -10.14 -0.68 -10.71
N LYS A 152 -10.44 0.13 -11.74
CA LYS A 152 -11.59 -0.05 -12.62
C LYS A 152 -11.43 -1.29 -13.51
N ALA A 153 -10.25 -1.50 -14.09
CA ALA A 153 -9.95 -2.68 -14.90
C ALA A 153 -10.09 -3.99 -14.11
N LEU A 154 -9.63 -4.01 -12.84
CA LEU A 154 -9.82 -5.14 -11.93
C LEU A 154 -11.31 -5.42 -11.68
N TYR A 155 -12.09 -4.37 -11.38
CA TYR A 155 -13.53 -4.53 -11.17
C TYR A 155 -14.22 -5.06 -12.43
N THR A 156 -13.91 -4.50 -13.60
CA THR A 156 -14.46 -4.98 -14.88
C THR A 156 -14.13 -6.45 -15.12
N ARG A 157 -12.87 -6.87 -14.92
CA ARG A 157 -12.46 -8.27 -15.04
C ARG A 157 -13.26 -9.17 -14.11
N PHE A 158 -13.29 -8.85 -12.81
CA PHE A 158 -13.98 -9.67 -11.81
C PHE A 158 -15.49 -9.76 -12.06
N SER A 159 -16.12 -8.64 -12.43
CA SER A 159 -17.54 -8.61 -12.77
C SER A 159 -17.85 -9.46 -14.02
N GLN A 160 -17.04 -9.33 -15.08
CA GLN A 160 -17.20 -10.14 -16.30
C GLN A 160 -17.03 -11.64 -16.03
N ARG A 161 -15.98 -12.02 -15.29
CA ARG A 161 -15.73 -13.41 -14.91
C ARG A 161 -16.84 -13.98 -14.02
N THR A 162 -17.33 -13.18 -13.08
CA THR A 162 -18.50 -13.55 -12.26
C THR A 162 -19.73 -13.81 -13.11
N ARG A 163 -20.07 -12.91 -14.04
CA ARG A 163 -21.22 -13.10 -14.95
C ARG A 163 -21.08 -14.37 -15.80
N LEU A 164 -19.87 -14.64 -16.32
CA LEU A 164 -19.59 -15.80 -17.15
C LEU A 164 -19.77 -17.12 -16.38
N TYR A 165 -19.28 -17.18 -15.13
CA TYR A 165 -19.22 -18.43 -14.37
C TYR A 165 -20.32 -18.61 -13.33
N ARG A 166 -21.18 -17.60 -13.10
CA ARG A 166 -22.22 -17.66 -12.07
C ARG A 166 -23.19 -18.82 -12.25
N ALA A 167 -23.72 -19.02 -13.45
CA ALA A 167 -24.67 -20.10 -13.70
C ALA A 167 -24.04 -21.47 -13.38
N LYS A 168 -22.75 -21.65 -13.73
CA LYS A 168 -21.99 -22.84 -13.40
C LYS A 168 -21.76 -22.99 -11.89
N LEU A 169 -21.40 -21.91 -11.21
CA LEU A 169 -21.27 -21.89 -9.75
C LEU A 169 -22.58 -22.31 -9.07
N TYR A 170 -23.73 -21.79 -9.53
CA TYR A 170 -25.04 -22.13 -8.97
C TYR A 170 -25.48 -23.55 -9.30
N HIS A 171 -25.04 -24.11 -10.43
CA HIS A 171 -25.27 -25.51 -10.76
C HIS A 171 -24.58 -26.45 -9.76
N TYR A 172 -23.31 -26.20 -9.46
CA TYR A 172 -22.51 -27.04 -8.54
C TYR A 172 -22.72 -26.73 -7.06
N PHE A 173 -23.03 -25.47 -6.73
CA PHE A 173 -23.24 -25.00 -5.37
C PHE A 173 -24.54 -24.20 -5.27
N PRO A 174 -25.71 -24.85 -5.39
CA PRO A 174 -27.00 -24.15 -5.47
C PRO A 174 -27.31 -23.32 -4.21
N THR A 175 -26.81 -23.76 -3.05
CA THR A 175 -26.98 -23.06 -1.78
C THR A 175 -26.31 -21.69 -1.75
N ILE A 176 -25.36 -21.41 -2.67
CA ILE A 176 -24.65 -20.13 -2.70
C ILE A 176 -25.55 -18.93 -2.99
N ALA A 177 -26.69 -19.16 -3.68
CA ALA A 177 -27.68 -18.13 -3.98
C ALA A 177 -28.56 -17.76 -2.77
N THR A 178 -28.55 -18.60 -1.74
CA THR A 178 -29.36 -18.45 -0.52
C THR A 178 -28.56 -18.90 0.71
N ILE A 179 -27.28 -18.51 0.81
CA ILE A 179 -26.45 -18.98 1.92
C ILE A 179 -27.05 -18.52 3.25
N PRO A 180 -27.06 -19.37 4.29
CA PRO A 180 -27.29 -18.93 5.65
C PRO A 180 -26.23 -17.89 6.05
N ILE A 181 -26.67 -16.77 6.60
CA ILE A 181 -25.80 -15.67 7.02
C ILE A 181 -25.93 -15.48 8.52
N TYR A 182 -24.85 -15.76 9.23
CA TYR A 182 -24.75 -15.50 10.66
C TYR A 182 -24.11 -14.13 10.89
N ARG A 183 -24.74 -13.34 11.76
CA ARG A 183 -24.28 -12.02 12.14
C ARG A 183 -23.60 -12.10 13.50
N VAL A 184 -22.42 -11.50 13.60
CA VAL A 184 -21.65 -11.43 14.85
C VAL A 184 -21.40 -9.99 15.26
N ASN A 185 -21.37 -9.73 16.55
CA ASN A 185 -21.11 -8.41 17.11
C ASN A 185 -19.78 -7.86 16.58
N SER A 186 -19.80 -6.65 16.04
CA SER A 186 -18.62 -6.00 15.46
C SER A 186 -18.03 -4.90 16.33
N ILE A 187 -18.62 -4.63 17.50
CA ILE A 187 -18.23 -3.55 18.41
C ILE A 187 -17.29 -4.08 19.50
N TYR A 188 -17.62 -5.23 20.09
CA TYR A 188 -16.85 -5.80 21.19
C TYR A 188 -16.17 -7.09 20.76
N TYR A 189 -14.82 -7.11 20.80
CA TYR A 189 -14.02 -8.26 20.38
C TYR A 189 -14.41 -9.54 21.12
N SER A 190 -14.58 -9.51 22.45
CA SER A 190 -14.97 -10.68 23.25
C SER A 190 -16.33 -11.25 22.82
N SER A 191 -17.34 -10.38 22.68
CA SER A 191 -18.68 -10.77 22.19
C SER A 191 -18.61 -11.39 20.80
N CYS A 192 -17.81 -10.79 19.90
CA CYS A 192 -17.58 -11.32 18.56
C CYS A 192 -17.00 -12.74 18.60
N ILE A 193 -15.98 -12.96 19.44
CA ILE A 193 -15.31 -14.25 19.56
C ILE A 193 -16.29 -15.31 20.05
N ASP A 194 -17.04 -15.02 21.10
CA ASP A 194 -18.00 -15.97 21.68
C ASP A 194 -19.09 -16.34 20.66
N GLU A 195 -19.67 -15.35 19.98
CA GLU A 195 -20.69 -15.56 18.95
C GLU A 195 -20.14 -16.36 17.76
N SER A 196 -18.97 -15.97 17.22
CA SER A 196 -18.32 -16.67 16.11
C SER A 196 -17.96 -18.10 16.48
N MET A 197 -17.46 -18.32 17.70
CA MET A 197 -17.13 -19.65 18.23
C MET A 197 -18.36 -20.55 18.31
N ASN A 198 -19.48 -20.02 18.81
CA ASN A 198 -20.73 -20.77 18.94
C ASN A 198 -21.29 -21.24 17.58
N ILE A 199 -21.02 -20.48 16.51
CA ILE A 199 -21.35 -20.86 15.14
C ILE A 199 -20.34 -21.90 14.63
N LEU A 200 -19.04 -21.57 14.68
CA LEU A 200 -17.99 -22.36 14.02
C LEU A 200 -17.74 -23.73 14.65
N ARG A 201 -17.96 -23.89 15.97
CA ARG A 201 -17.82 -25.19 16.67
C ARG A 201 -18.80 -26.26 16.18
N ARG A 202 -19.88 -25.87 15.49
CA ARG A 202 -20.82 -26.80 14.86
C ARG A 202 -20.23 -27.50 13.64
N PHE A 203 -19.18 -26.91 13.06
CA PHE A 203 -18.61 -27.30 11.78
C PHE A 203 -17.12 -27.70 11.88
N TYR A 204 -16.41 -27.15 12.87
CA TYR A 204 -14.98 -27.33 13.03
C TYR A 204 -14.60 -27.70 14.47
N SER A 205 -13.45 -28.36 14.63
CA SER A 205 -12.88 -28.61 15.96
C SER A 205 -12.61 -27.30 16.72
N ASN A 206 -12.61 -27.36 18.05
CA ASN A 206 -12.45 -26.18 18.91
C ASN A 206 -11.25 -25.30 18.55
N ASN A 207 -10.11 -25.92 18.24
CA ASN A 207 -8.89 -25.19 17.89
C ASN A 207 -9.00 -24.46 16.54
N VAL A 208 -9.69 -25.07 15.57
CA VAL A 208 -9.90 -24.47 14.25
C VAL A 208 -10.94 -23.36 14.34
N ALA A 209 -12.04 -23.60 15.05
CA ALA A 209 -13.06 -22.60 15.32
C ALA A 209 -12.47 -21.34 15.97
N HIS A 210 -11.61 -21.51 16.99
CA HIS A 210 -10.98 -20.37 17.67
C HIS A 210 -10.12 -19.52 16.73
N ARG A 211 -9.29 -20.17 15.91
CA ARG A 211 -8.46 -19.45 14.93
C ARG A 211 -9.28 -18.67 13.91
N TYR A 212 -10.40 -19.23 13.45
CA TYR A 212 -11.29 -18.54 12.53
C TYR A 212 -12.03 -17.40 13.22
N SER A 213 -12.53 -17.59 14.44
CA SER A 213 -13.13 -16.52 15.24
C SER A 213 -12.17 -15.35 15.47
N ASP A 214 -10.92 -15.61 15.85
CA ASP A 214 -9.89 -14.57 15.99
C ASP A 214 -9.70 -13.76 14.71
N ARG A 215 -9.68 -14.43 13.55
CA ARG A 215 -9.55 -13.76 12.25
C ARG A 215 -10.78 -12.95 11.87
N ILE A 216 -11.97 -13.49 12.12
CA ILE A 216 -13.23 -12.77 11.89
C ILE A 216 -13.23 -11.49 12.73
N CYS A 217 -12.97 -11.61 14.03
CA CYS A 217 -13.14 -10.52 15.00
C CYS A 217 -11.99 -9.50 15.03
N SER A 218 -10.81 -9.87 14.51
CA SER A 218 -9.72 -8.91 14.26
C SER A 218 -9.91 -8.12 12.96
N THR A 219 -10.91 -8.46 12.15
CA THR A 219 -11.21 -7.79 10.89
C THR A 219 -12.67 -7.33 10.86
N THR A 220 -13.02 -6.53 9.85
CA THR A 220 -14.42 -6.16 9.57
C THR A 220 -14.93 -6.86 8.32
N HIS A 221 -14.31 -7.97 7.94
CA HIS A 221 -14.60 -8.67 6.70
C HIS A 221 -15.73 -9.69 6.88
N ALA A 222 -16.51 -9.90 5.83
CA ALA A 222 -17.40 -11.04 5.71
C ALA A 222 -16.64 -12.24 5.15
N TYR A 223 -16.93 -13.43 5.68
CA TYR A 223 -16.31 -14.69 5.26
C TYR A 223 -17.37 -15.68 4.83
N ILE A 224 -17.07 -16.45 3.78
CA ILE A 224 -17.87 -17.60 3.35
C ILE A 224 -17.07 -18.84 3.73
N PHE A 225 -17.73 -19.79 4.36
CA PHE A 225 -17.17 -21.06 4.79
C PHE A 225 -17.78 -22.19 3.96
N ALA A 226 -16.96 -23.18 3.66
CA ALA A 226 -17.35 -24.38 2.95
C ALA A 226 -17.06 -25.61 3.80
N THR A 227 -18.10 -26.41 4.05
CA THR A 227 -18.02 -27.69 4.76
C THR A 227 -18.80 -28.75 3.98
N THR A 228 -19.82 -29.37 4.56
CA THR A 228 -20.84 -30.08 3.75
C THR A 228 -21.75 -29.11 3.01
N ASP A 229 -21.96 -27.92 3.60
CA ASP A 229 -22.73 -26.82 3.03
C ASP A 229 -21.95 -25.50 3.11
N LEU A 230 -22.47 -24.49 2.42
CA LEU A 230 -21.95 -23.12 2.44
C LEU A 230 -22.72 -22.27 3.46
N PHE A 231 -22.00 -21.48 4.25
CA PHE A 231 -22.57 -20.43 5.09
C PHE A 231 -21.65 -19.22 5.16
N ALA A 232 -22.19 -18.07 5.54
CA ALA A 232 -21.40 -16.87 5.76
C ALA A 232 -21.45 -16.40 7.22
N ILE A 233 -20.36 -15.78 7.65
CA ILE A 233 -20.31 -14.98 8.88
C ILE A 233 -19.96 -13.55 8.49
N THR A 234 -20.75 -12.58 8.97
CA THR A 234 -20.57 -11.16 8.68
C THR A 234 -20.72 -10.32 9.95
N PRO A 235 -20.06 -9.15 10.04
CA PRO A 235 -20.35 -8.15 11.06
C PRO A 235 -21.85 -7.79 11.11
N SER A 236 -22.38 -7.57 12.32
CA SER A 236 -23.82 -7.37 12.57
C SER A 236 -24.41 -6.12 11.91
N ASN A 237 -23.59 -5.12 11.64
CA ASN A 237 -23.96 -3.87 10.99
C ASN A 237 -23.88 -3.94 9.45
N VAL A 238 -23.65 -5.11 8.87
CA VAL A 238 -23.47 -5.29 7.42
C VAL A 238 -24.62 -6.10 6.85
N GLU A 239 -25.38 -5.48 5.95
CA GLU A 239 -26.44 -6.16 5.20
C GLU A 239 -25.87 -6.89 3.99
N ALA A 240 -26.48 -8.04 3.71
CA ALA A 240 -26.15 -8.88 2.58
C ALA A 240 -27.17 -8.71 1.45
N SER A 241 -26.68 -8.64 0.22
CA SER A 241 -27.52 -8.61 -0.98
C SER A 241 -26.84 -9.37 -2.12
N TYR A 242 -27.63 -9.85 -3.07
CA TYR A 242 -27.14 -10.53 -4.27
C TYR A 242 -27.20 -9.55 -5.44
N GLY A 243 -26.18 -9.55 -6.29
CA GLY A 243 -26.05 -8.60 -7.39
C GLY A 243 -25.87 -9.26 -8.75
N GLU A 244 -26.03 -8.52 -9.84
CA GLU A 244 -25.73 -9.01 -11.19
C GLU A 244 -24.23 -9.08 -11.50
N ASP A 245 -23.42 -8.32 -10.78
CA ASP A 245 -21.99 -8.11 -11.00
C ASP A 245 -21.08 -8.84 -9.99
N CYS A 246 -21.65 -9.36 -8.90
CA CYS A 246 -20.98 -10.11 -7.84
C CYS A 246 -21.84 -11.32 -7.41
N ILE A 247 -21.26 -12.31 -6.75
CA ILE A 247 -22.00 -13.44 -6.18
C ILE A 247 -22.88 -12.92 -5.03
N ILE A 248 -22.25 -12.27 -4.06
CA ILE A 248 -22.88 -11.70 -2.88
C ILE A 248 -22.13 -10.44 -2.46
N LYS A 249 -22.87 -9.49 -1.91
CA LYS A 249 -22.39 -8.22 -1.40
C LYS A 249 -22.69 -8.13 0.09
N PHE A 250 -21.69 -7.77 0.88
CA PHE A 250 -21.78 -7.47 2.32
C PHE A 250 -21.35 -6.02 2.54
N GLY A 251 -22.30 -5.07 2.50
CA GLY A 251 -21.97 -3.64 2.51
C GLY A 251 -21.08 -3.27 1.30
N ASP A 252 -19.91 -2.67 1.52
CA ASP A 252 -18.96 -2.36 0.43
C ASP A 252 -18.12 -3.58 -0.04
N GLN A 253 -18.25 -4.73 0.61
CA GLN A 253 -17.51 -5.96 0.27
C GLN A 253 -18.27 -6.76 -0.77
N HIS A 254 -17.64 -7.06 -1.89
CA HIS A 254 -18.23 -7.83 -2.98
C HIS A 254 -17.43 -9.11 -3.19
N VAL A 255 -18.13 -10.24 -3.29
CA VAL A 255 -17.52 -11.53 -3.61
C VAL A 255 -17.66 -11.80 -5.10
N PHE A 256 -16.54 -11.99 -5.78
CA PHE A 256 -16.45 -12.24 -7.22
C PHE A 256 -15.87 -13.63 -7.52
N ILE A 257 -16.11 -14.11 -8.73
CA ILE A 257 -15.36 -15.21 -9.35
C ILE A 257 -14.26 -14.57 -10.21
N ASP A 258 -13.00 -14.93 -9.97
CA ASP A 258 -11.88 -14.53 -10.81
C ASP A 258 -11.60 -15.55 -11.90
N ASP A 259 -11.75 -16.83 -11.58
CA ASP A 259 -11.48 -17.94 -12.49
C ASP A 259 -12.31 -19.19 -12.16
N CYS A 260 -12.44 -20.09 -13.13
CA CYS A 260 -13.08 -21.38 -12.98
C CYS A 260 -12.33 -22.43 -13.82
N ASP A 261 -11.98 -23.54 -13.18
CA ASP A 261 -11.44 -24.72 -13.83
C ASP A 261 -12.35 -25.92 -13.59
N GLU A 262 -12.58 -26.71 -14.63
CA GLU A 262 -13.44 -27.87 -14.57
C GLU A 262 -12.85 -28.99 -15.42
N ASN A 263 -12.73 -30.17 -14.81
CA ASN A 263 -12.37 -31.39 -15.51
C ASN A 263 -13.27 -32.55 -15.04
N GLU A 264 -12.92 -33.77 -15.43
CA GLU A 264 -13.69 -34.97 -15.10
C GLU A 264 -13.72 -35.27 -13.59
N LYS A 265 -12.70 -34.83 -12.84
CA LYS A 265 -12.52 -35.16 -11.42
C LYS A 265 -13.07 -34.11 -10.48
N HIS A 266 -12.90 -32.84 -10.83
CA HIS A 266 -13.27 -31.72 -9.96
C HIS A 266 -13.77 -30.51 -10.74
N VAL A 267 -14.50 -29.65 -10.05
CA VAL A 267 -14.77 -28.27 -10.46
C VAL A 267 -14.26 -27.33 -9.38
N VAL A 268 -13.60 -26.24 -9.80
CA VAL A 268 -12.92 -25.33 -8.90
C VAL A 268 -13.21 -23.89 -9.32
N PHE A 269 -13.56 -23.05 -8.35
CA PHE A 269 -13.79 -21.62 -8.54
C PHE A 269 -12.81 -20.83 -7.67
N LYS A 270 -12.15 -19.83 -8.27
CA LYS A 270 -11.34 -18.88 -7.52
C LYS A 270 -12.22 -17.70 -7.10
N LEU A 271 -12.49 -17.59 -5.81
CA LEU A 271 -13.32 -16.56 -5.21
C LEU A 271 -12.47 -15.42 -4.65
N ILE A 272 -12.94 -14.19 -4.83
CA ILE A 272 -12.28 -12.99 -4.32
C ILE A 272 -13.30 -12.15 -3.57
N ASN A 273 -13.03 -11.84 -2.30
CA ASN A 273 -13.74 -10.78 -1.59
C ASN A 273 -12.93 -9.50 -1.65
N ALA A 274 -13.57 -8.41 -2.09
CA ALA A 274 -12.92 -7.13 -2.24
C ALA A 274 -13.85 -5.98 -1.86
N ASN A 275 -13.27 -4.93 -1.28
CA ASN A 275 -13.96 -3.66 -1.12
C ASN A 275 -14.08 -3.00 -2.49
N ALA A 276 -15.31 -2.82 -2.96
CA ALA A 276 -15.60 -2.14 -4.21
C ALA A 276 -16.59 -1.01 -4.00
N LYS A 277 -16.31 0.14 -4.61
CA LYS A 277 -17.20 1.30 -4.60
C LYS A 277 -17.08 2.01 -5.94
N ASN A 278 -18.19 2.48 -6.49
CA ASN A 278 -18.24 3.16 -7.78
C ASN A 278 -17.51 2.38 -8.89
N ASN A 279 -17.73 1.05 -8.95
CA ASN A 279 -17.13 0.15 -9.95
C ASN A 279 -15.59 0.13 -9.95
N MET A 280 -14.97 0.29 -8.77
CA MET A 280 -13.53 0.23 -8.57
C MET A 280 -13.18 -0.65 -7.38
N ILE A 281 -12.15 -1.50 -7.54
CA ILE A 281 -11.60 -2.30 -6.45
C ILE A 281 -10.60 -1.47 -5.64
N TYR A 282 -10.83 -1.30 -4.34
CA TYR A 282 -9.93 -0.55 -3.46
C TYR A 282 -8.99 -1.45 -2.67
N ARG A 283 -9.47 -2.63 -2.27
CA ARG A 283 -8.74 -3.59 -1.47
C ARG A 283 -9.27 -4.99 -1.74
N VAL A 284 -8.38 -5.95 -1.90
CA VAL A 284 -8.72 -7.38 -1.81
C VAL A 284 -8.59 -7.79 -0.34
N ASN A 285 -9.67 -8.31 0.23
CA ASN A 285 -9.72 -8.70 1.65
C ASN A 285 -9.25 -10.14 1.81
N TRP A 286 -9.71 -11.04 0.95
CA TRP A 286 -9.24 -12.42 0.86
C TRP A 286 -9.43 -12.99 -0.55
N VAL A 287 -8.64 -14.03 -0.83
CA VAL A 287 -8.75 -14.87 -2.03
C VAL A 287 -8.86 -16.31 -1.54
N SER A 288 -9.83 -17.05 -2.07
CA SER A 288 -10.03 -18.46 -1.73
C SER A 288 -10.30 -19.28 -2.98
N VAL A 289 -10.17 -20.58 -2.83
CA VAL A 289 -10.63 -21.57 -3.78
C VAL A 289 -11.86 -22.25 -3.19
N LEU A 290 -12.88 -22.48 -4.00
CA LEU A 290 -14.04 -23.30 -3.68
C LEU A 290 -14.09 -24.44 -4.71
N GLY A 291 -13.87 -25.66 -4.25
CA GLY A 291 -13.81 -26.86 -5.08
C GLY A 291 -14.89 -27.86 -4.73
N LEU A 292 -15.26 -28.69 -5.71
CA LEU A 292 -16.07 -29.90 -5.51
C LEU A 292 -15.35 -31.05 -6.21
N ASP A 293 -15.03 -32.09 -5.44
CA ASP A 293 -14.62 -33.38 -5.98
C ASP A 293 -15.86 -34.13 -6.47
N LYS A 294 -15.92 -34.42 -7.78
CA LYS A 294 -17.10 -35.00 -8.43
C LYS A 294 -17.31 -36.47 -8.07
N TYR A 295 -16.28 -37.18 -7.62
CA TYR A 295 -16.38 -38.60 -7.25
C TYR A 295 -16.90 -38.78 -5.84
N SER A 296 -16.34 -38.03 -4.89
CA SER A 296 -16.69 -38.12 -3.47
C SER A 296 -17.82 -37.17 -3.08
N ASN A 297 -18.19 -36.24 -3.97
CA ASN A 297 -19.15 -35.16 -3.72
C ASN A 297 -18.77 -34.30 -2.51
N GLN A 298 -17.46 -34.16 -2.26
CA GLN A 298 -16.92 -33.37 -1.15
C GLN A 298 -16.53 -31.96 -1.61
N ILE A 299 -16.95 -30.97 -0.84
CA ILE A 299 -16.55 -29.57 -1.02
C ILE A 299 -15.21 -29.34 -0.31
N PHE A 300 -14.33 -28.55 -0.91
CA PHE A 300 -13.04 -28.15 -0.33
C PHE A 300 -12.64 -26.71 -0.66
#